data_AF-A0A532UZ43-F1
#
_entry.id   AF-A0A532UZ43-F1
#
_cell.length_a   1.000
_cell.length_b   1.000
_cell.length_c   1.000
_cell.angle_alpha   90.00
_cell.angle_beta   90.00
_cell.angle_gamma   90.00
#
_symmetry.space_group_name_H-M   'P 1'
#
loop_
_entity.id
_entity.type
_entity.pdbx_description
1 polymer ?
#
loop_
_entity_poly.entity_id
_entity_poly.type
_entity_poly.pdbx_seq_one_letter_code
_entity_poly.pdbx_strand_id
1 'polypeptide(L)'
;MLFKNKKSSLELSIRTIVVVVLAMTLLGLGLGFIRGMFKDITGISTDVSEQVRQKILDDLITGDKKISFPKTEIKIDKGQAETLTVGVRNKKDTILHYKIRFTPISDPQGNPFNVDSPAWFQFAKDTVYELSAADSAVRNIRLSMPTSVNAGSYFLTFDVVDDDLASPNNIYDSKDFFIVVRG
;
A
#
# COMPACT_ATOMS: atom_id res chain seq x y z
N MET A 1 -78.79 -16.57 12.57
CA MET A 1 -78.13 -16.06 11.34
C MET A 1 -76.68 -15.73 11.65
N LEU A 2 -75.71 -16.54 11.19
CA LEU A 2 -74.27 -16.34 11.45
C LEU A 2 -73.49 -16.45 10.12
N PHE A 3 -73.44 -15.34 9.37
CA PHE A 3 -72.58 -15.20 8.19
C PHE A 3 -71.95 -13.80 8.19
N LYS A 4 -70.92 -13.58 9.02
CA LYS A 4 -70.15 -12.32 8.97
C LYS A 4 -68.63 -12.44 9.21
N ASN A 5 -68.04 -13.64 9.11
CA ASN A 5 -66.61 -13.84 9.42
C ASN A 5 -65.71 -14.19 8.20
N LYS A 6 -66.26 -14.47 7.01
CA LYS A 6 -65.44 -14.90 5.85
C LYS A 6 -64.61 -13.79 5.19
N LYS A 7 -64.97 -12.51 5.37
CA LYS A 7 -64.23 -11.37 4.77
C LYS A 7 -62.96 -11.01 5.56
N SER A 8 -63.01 -11.12 6.89
CA SER A 8 -61.88 -10.77 7.76
C SER A 8 -60.71 -11.76 7.64
N SER A 9 -60.98 -13.05 7.41
CA SER A 9 -59.93 -14.06 7.23
C SER A 9 -59.21 -13.91 5.89
N LEU A 10 -59.91 -13.43 4.86
CA LEU A 10 -59.35 -13.21 3.52
C LEU A 10 -58.42 -12.00 3.48
N GLU A 11 -58.76 -10.93 4.20
CA GLU A 11 -57.93 -9.74 4.28
C GLU A 11 -56.61 -10.01 5.03
N LEU A 12 -56.67 -10.83 6.08
CA LEU A 12 -55.48 -11.22 6.85
C LEU A 12 -54.52 -12.07 6.01
N SER A 13 -55.02 -13.04 5.24
CA SER A 13 -54.16 -13.88 4.39
C SER A 13 -53.50 -13.09 3.26
N ILE A 14 -54.20 -12.11 2.68
CA ILE A 14 -53.65 -11.23 1.64
C ILE A 14 -52.53 -10.34 2.21
N ARG A 15 -52.72 -9.71 3.37
CA ARG A 15 -51.67 -8.88 3.98
C ARG A 15 -50.42 -9.70 4.30
N THR A 16 -50.59 -10.91 4.83
CA THR A 16 -49.48 -11.80 5.16
C THR A 16 -48.68 -12.20 3.92
N ILE A 17 -49.33 -12.60 2.82
CA ILE A 17 -48.59 -13.00 1.61
C ILE A 17 -47.86 -11.83 0.97
N VAL A 18 -48.44 -10.62 1.01
CA VAL A 18 -47.79 -9.40 0.52
C VAL A 18 -46.52 -9.11 1.31
N VAL A 19 -46.54 -9.21 2.64
CA VAL A 19 -45.35 -9.00 3.48
C VAL A 19 -44.28 -10.04 3.20
N VAL A 20 -44.65 -11.31 3.01
CA VAL A 20 -43.70 -12.39 2.69
C VAL A 20 -43.02 -12.14 1.34
N VAL A 21 -43.78 -11.76 0.31
CA VAL A 21 -43.22 -11.45 -1.01
C VAL A 21 -42.33 -10.20 -0.96
N LEU A 22 -42.73 -9.18 -0.20
CA LEU A 22 -41.91 -7.98 0.00
C LEU A 22 -40.58 -8.32 0.72
N ALA A 23 -40.62 -9.20 1.71
CA ALA A 23 -39.42 -9.66 2.41
C ALA A 23 -38.47 -10.45 1.50
N MET A 24 -39.00 -11.37 0.68
CA MET A 24 -38.19 -12.15 -0.28
C MET A 24 -37.53 -11.27 -1.35
N THR A 25 -38.26 -10.27 -1.85
CA THR A 25 -37.72 -9.34 -2.85
C THR A 25 -36.64 -8.42 -2.28
N LEU A 26 -36.85 -7.89 -1.07
CA LEU A 26 -35.84 -7.09 -0.36
C LEU A 26 -34.59 -7.90 -0.02
N LEU A 27 -34.73 -9.19 0.36
CA LEU A 27 -33.60 -10.09 0.58
C LEU A 27 -32.80 -10.33 -0.71
N GLY A 28 -33.50 -10.57 -1.83
CA GLY A 28 -32.87 -10.78 -3.13
C GLY A 28 -32.07 -9.55 -3.60
N LEU A 29 -32.67 -8.36 -3.50
CA LEU A 29 -32.01 -7.10 -3.85
C LEU A 29 -30.87 -6.76 -2.89
N GLY A 30 -31.06 -7.00 -1.58
CA GLY A 30 -30.05 -6.76 -0.56
C GLY A 30 -28.81 -7.64 -0.76
N LEU A 31 -28.98 -8.94 -0.98
CA LEU A 31 -27.88 -9.86 -1.26
C LEU A 31 -27.18 -9.53 -2.59
N GLY A 32 -27.93 -9.15 -3.62
CA GLY A 32 -27.37 -8.71 -4.90
C GLY A 32 -26.50 -7.46 -4.78
N PHE A 33 -26.99 -6.46 -4.04
CA PHE A 33 -26.27 -5.21 -3.77
C PHE A 33 -24.99 -5.43 -2.95
N ILE A 34 -25.09 -6.19 -1.85
CA ILE A 34 -23.94 -6.54 -1.00
C ILE A 34 -22.88 -7.30 -1.81
N ARG A 35 -23.30 -8.27 -2.63
CA ARG A 35 -22.38 -9.02 -3.50
C ARG A 35 -21.73 -8.15 -4.58
N GLY A 36 -22.45 -7.17 -5.12
CA GLY A 36 -21.91 -6.17 -6.04
C GLY A 36 -20.80 -5.35 -5.39
N MET A 37 -21.07 -4.76 -4.21
CA MET A 37 -20.09 -3.99 -3.46
C MET A 37 -18.82 -4.78 -3.14
N PHE A 38 -18.96 -6.04 -2.70
CA PHE A 38 -17.79 -6.88 -2.39
C PHE A 38 -16.95 -7.25 -3.62
N LYS A 39 -17.56 -7.37 -4.80
CA LYS A 39 -16.84 -7.63 -6.06
C LYS A 39 -16.04 -6.40 -6.52
N ASP A 40 -16.59 -5.20 -6.33
CA ASP A 40 -15.90 -3.97 -6.69
C ASP A 40 -14.71 -3.70 -5.76
N ILE A 41 -14.82 -4.04 -4.47
CA ILE A 41 -13.73 -3.90 -3.49
C ILE A 41 -12.54 -4.82 -3.80
N THR A 42 -12.76 -6.04 -4.28
CA THR A 42 -11.67 -6.96 -4.60
C THR A 42 -10.92 -6.60 -5.89
N GLY A 43 -11.57 -5.95 -6.86
CA GLY A 43 -10.94 -5.46 -8.09
C GLY A 43 -10.05 -4.23 -7.88
N ILE A 44 -10.42 -3.33 -6.96
CA ILE A 44 -9.69 -2.07 -6.74
C ILE A 44 -8.25 -2.31 -6.23
N SER A 45 -8.00 -3.34 -5.41
CA SER A 45 -6.66 -3.58 -4.85
C SER A 45 -5.64 -4.08 -5.88
N THR A 46 -6.06 -4.82 -6.91
CA THR A 46 -5.14 -5.38 -7.92
C THR A 46 -4.80 -4.35 -8.99
N ASP A 47 -5.80 -3.59 -9.47
CA ASP A 47 -5.60 -2.57 -10.50
C ASP A 47 -4.77 -1.38 -10.01
N VAL A 48 -4.90 -1.00 -8.72
CA VAL A 48 -4.12 0.09 -8.13
C VAL A 48 -2.64 -0.27 -8.04
N SER A 49 -2.28 -1.53 -7.74
CA SER A 49 -0.88 -1.94 -7.64
C SER A 49 -0.17 -1.90 -9.00
N GLU A 50 -0.84 -2.33 -10.06
CA GLU A 50 -0.28 -2.32 -11.42
C GLU A 50 -0.18 -0.89 -11.97
N GLN A 51 -1.17 -0.04 -11.72
CA GLN A 51 -1.10 1.38 -12.10
C GLN A 51 0.03 2.12 -11.39
N VAL A 52 0.27 1.83 -10.10
CA VAL A 52 1.40 2.40 -9.35
C VAL A 52 2.73 1.91 -9.93
N ARG A 53 2.85 0.62 -10.25
CA ARG A 53 4.03 0.06 -10.91
C ARG A 53 4.30 0.74 -12.25
N GLN A 54 3.29 0.86 -13.10
CA GLN A 54 3.43 1.47 -14.42
C GLN A 54 3.86 2.93 -14.31
N LYS A 55 3.25 3.70 -13.39
CA LYS A 55 3.64 5.07 -13.12
C LYS A 55 5.09 5.19 -12.63
N ILE A 56 5.55 4.26 -11.80
CA ILE A 56 6.95 4.23 -11.35
C ILE A 56 7.89 4.00 -12.53
N LEU A 57 7.56 3.07 -13.44
CA LEU A 57 8.35 2.82 -14.64
C LEU A 57 8.35 4.03 -15.59
N ASP A 58 7.19 4.63 -15.82
CA ASP A 58 7.08 5.83 -16.65
C ASP A 58 7.88 7.00 -16.05
N ASP A 59 7.84 7.20 -14.73
CA ASP A 59 8.63 8.23 -14.04
C ASP A 59 10.15 7.96 -14.13
N LEU A 60 10.58 6.69 -14.09
CA LEU A 60 11.98 6.30 -14.27
C LEU A 60 12.46 6.49 -15.71
N ILE A 61 11.62 6.16 -16.68
CA ILE A 61 11.93 6.22 -18.11
C ILE A 61 11.92 7.67 -18.59
N THR A 62 10.82 8.38 -18.34
CA THR A 62 10.56 9.73 -18.86
C THR A 62 11.25 10.81 -18.03
N GLY A 63 11.39 10.59 -16.72
CA GLY A 63 12.03 11.54 -15.81
C GLY A 63 13.56 11.44 -15.77
N ASP A 64 14.15 10.47 -16.48
CA ASP A 64 15.60 10.18 -16.49
C ASP A 64 16.19 9.94 -15.08
N LYS A 65 15.34 9.53 -14.13
CA LYS A 65 15.68 9.31 -12.71
C LYS A 65 16.28 7.93 -12.50
N LYS A 66 17.24 7.83 -11.58
CA LYS A 66 17.82 6.55 -11.15
C LYS A 66 16.93 5.85 -10.11
N ILE A 67 16.27 6.60 -9.24
CA ILE A 67 15.29 6.10 -8.27
C ILE A 67 13.92 6.75 -8.47
N SER A 68 12.87 5.95 -8.37
CA SER A 68 11.50 6.42 -8.27
C SER A 68 10.87 5.88 -6.99
N PHE A 69 10.57 6.81 -6.09
CA PHE A 69 9.85 6.58 -4.85
C PHE A 69 8.55 7.38 -4.93
N PRO A 70 7.36 6.74 -4.93
CA PRO A 70 6.11 7.37 -5.31
C PRO A 70 5.58 8.39 -4.29
N LYS A 71 6.08 8.39 -3.05
CA LYS A 71 5.60 9.24 -1.96
C LYS A 71 6.75 9.96 -1.25
N THR A 72 6.72 11.28 -1.19
CA THR A 72 7.64 12.06 -0.33
C THR A 72 7.21 12.06 1.13
N GLU A 73 5.96 11.69 1.40
CA GLU A 73 5.36 11.62 2.72
C GLU A 73 4.50 10.36 2.84
N ILE A 74 4.75 9.54 3.86
CA ILE A 74 4.02 8.31 4.17
C ILE A 74 3.30 8.53 5.50
N LYS A 75 1.96 8.45 5.48
CA LYS A 75 1.13 8.63 6.67
C LYS A 75 0.68 7.27 7.14
N ILE A 76 1.09 6.87 8.33
CA ILE A 76 0.80 5.54 8.89
C ILE A 76 0.39 5.66 10.35
N ASP A 77 -0.64 4.92 10.73
CA ASP A 77 -1.09 4.86 12.13
C ASP A 77 -0.26 3.84 12.91
N LYS A 78 -0.14 4.03 14.23
CA LYS A 78 0.56 3.08 15.10
C LYS A 78 -0.02 1.66 14.96
N GLY A 79 0.87 0.67 14.88
CA GLY A 79 0.48 -0.74 14.74
C GLY A 79 0.05 -1.15 13.33
N GLN A 80 -0.06 -0.21 12.38
CA GLN A 80 -0.42 -0.53 10.99
C GLN A 80 0.82 -0.88 10.15
N ALA A 81 0.57 -1.55 9.03
CA ALA A 81 1.57 -1.84 8.03
C ALA A 81 1.11 -1.38 6.64
N GLU A 82 2.04 -0.86 5.86
CA GLU A 82 1.83 -0.44 4.47
C GLU A 82 2.92 -1.05 3.59
N THR A 83 2.57 -1.41 2.34
CA THR A 83 3.55 -1.85 1.35
C THR A 83 3.95 -0.68 0.48
N LEU A 84 5.23 -0.33 0.51
CA LEU A 84 5.85 0.67 -0.31
C LEU A 84 6.40 0.02 -1.58
N THR A 85 6.14 0.62 -2.73
CA THR A 85 6.69 0.17 -4.02
C THR A 85 7.75 1.16 -4.44
N VAL A 86 8.97 0.69 -4.71
CA VAL A 86 10.11 1.52 -5.14
C VAL A 86 10.65 1.02 -6.45
N GLY A 87 11.07 1.94 -7.31
CA GLY A 87 11.70 1.65 -8.60
C GLY A 87 13.16 2.04 -8.59
N VAL A 88 14.01 1.19 -9.14
CA VAL A 88 15.44 1.43 -9.36
C VAL A 88 15.74 1.21 -10.83
N ARG A 89 16.41 2.17 -11.46
CA ARG A 89 16.85 2.10 -12.86
C ARG A 89 18.36 2.11 -12.93
N ASN A 90 18.91 1.12 -13.64
CA ASN A 90 20.32 1.11 -13.99
C ASN A 90 20.53 2.02 -15.20
N LYS A 91 21.32 3.08 -15.03
CA LYS A 91 21.72 4.01 -16.08
C LYS A 91 23.17 3.80 -16.52
N LYS A 92 23.85 2.78 -15.99
CA LYS A 92 25.19 2.38 -16.44
C LYS A 92 25.07 1.51 -17.69
N ASP A 93 26.16 1.45 -18.44
CA ASP A 93 26.32 0.54 -19.58
C ASP A 93 26.76 -0.89 -19.15
N THR A 94 26.86 -1.11 -17.85
CA THR A 94 27.24 -2.39 -17.23
C THR A 94 26.15 -2.87 -16.27
N ILE A 95 26.23 -4.13 -15.84
CA ILE A 95 25.39 -4.65 -14.76
C ILE A 95 25.64 -3.82 -13.49
N LEU A 96 24.57 -3.53 -12.75
CA LEU A 96 24.59 -2.87 -11.45
C LEU A 96 24.25 -3.91 -10.38
N HIS A 97 25.19 -4.17 -9.48
CA HIS A 97 24.93 -4.87 -8.22
C HIS A 97 24.55 -3.84 -7.17
N TYR A 98 23.35 -3.93 -6.59
CA TYR A 98 22.88 -2.93 -5.65
C TYR A 98 22.21 -3.52 -4.40
N LYS A 99 22.29 -2.75 -3.32
CA LYS A 99 21.60 -2.97 -2.04
C LYS A 99 20.69 -1.79 -1.74
N ILE A 100 19.64 -2.06 -0.97
CA ILE A 100 18.70 -1.04 -0.50
C ILE A 100 19.01 -0.75 0.97
N ARG A 101 19.05 0.53 1.35
CA ARG A 101 19.25 0.96 2.73
C ARG A 101 18.26 2.08 3.09
N PHE A 102 17.83 2.08 4.34
CA PHE A 102 17.07 3.19 4.92
C PHE A 102 17.92 3.84 6.01
N THR A 103 18.32 5.07 5.76
CA THR A 103 19.16 5.86 6.65
C THR A 103 18.26 6.86 7.36
N PRO A 104 18.00 6.70 8.67
CA PRO A 104 17.24 7.70 9.40
C PRO A 104 18.05 8.98 9.61
N ILE A 105 17.38 10.14 9.48
CA ILE A 105 18.00 11.45 9.69
C ILE A 105 17.51 12.06 11.00
N SER A 106 16.19 12.19 11.20
CA SER A 106 15.66 12.83 12.41
C SER A 106 14.37 12.21 12.93
N ASP A 107 14.19 12.31 14.25
CA ASP A 107 12.94 12.01 14.95
C ASP A 107 11.92 13.17 14.82
N PRO A 108 10.69 13.03 15.36
CA PRO A 108 9.67 14.07 15.34
C PRO A 108 10.01 15.34 16.12
N GLN A 109 11.02 15.28 16.98
CA GLN A 109 11.53 16.42 17.74
C GLN A 109 12.69 17.11 17.01
N GLY A 110 13.10 16.60 15.85
CA GLY A 110 14.22 17.10 15.06
C GLY A 110 15.60 16.64 15.56
N ASN A 111 15.64 15.70 16.51
CA ASN A 111 16.92 15.15 16.98
C ASN A 111 17.41 14.08 16.00
N PRO A 112 18.73 13.94 15.81
CA PRO A 112 19.31 12.87 15.01
C PRO A 112 18.87 11.49 15.52
N PHE A 113 18.29 10.69 14.63
CA PHE A 113 17.80 9.34 14.96
C PHE A 113 18.72 8.30 14.32
N ASN A 114 19.86 7.98 14.93
CA ASN A 114 20.88 7.09 14.33
C ASN A 114 20.64 5.60 14.58
N VAL A 115 19.44 5.08 14.27
CA VAL A 115 19.17 3.63 14.30
C VAL A 115 19.20 3.09 12.88
N ASP A 116 20.36 2.65 12.41
CA ASP A 116 20.52 2.10 11.06
C ASP A 116 19.45 1.03 10.74
N SER A 117 18.65 1.28 9.71
CA SER A 117 17.52 0.42 9.28
C SER A 117 16.58 0.04 10.43
N PRO A 118 15.74 0.98 10.94
CA PRO A 118 14.81 0.69 12.01
C PRO A 118 13.98 -0.55 11.64
N ALA A 119 13.66 -1.39 12.63
CA ALA A 119 12.92 -2.64 12.44
C ALA A 119 11.51 -2.46 11.83
N TRP A 120 11.16 -1.24 11.45
CA TRP A 120 9.96 -0.86 10.73
C TRP A 120 9.96 -1.39 9.30
N PHE A 121 11.14 -1.52 8.68
CA PHE A 121 11.24 -1.96 7.29
C PHE A 121 11.57 -3.45 7.19
N GLN A 122 10.68 -4.19 6.54
CA GLN A 122 10.87 -5.59 6.16
C GLN A 122 11.20 -5.66 4.66
N PHE A 123 12.45 -6.00 4.38
CA PHE A 123 13.00 -6.22 3.04
C PHE A 123 14.22 -7.14 3.15
N ALA A 124 14.70 -7.66 2.02
CA ALA A 124 15.88 -8.51 2.01
C ALA A 124 17.16 -7.64 2.14
N LYS A 125 17.55 -7.37 3.40
CA LYS A 125 18.62 -6.43 3.79
C LYS A 125 20.00 -6.81 3.23
N ASP A 126 20.31 -8.10 3.25
CA ASP A 126 21.63 -8.61 2.84
C ASP A 126 21.67 -9.09 1.39
N THR A 127 20.55 -8.95 0.66
CA THR A 127 20.46 -9.39 -0.73
C THR A 127 21.07 -8.34 -1.65
N VAL A 128 22.07 -8.79 -2.41
CA VAL A 128 22.57 -8.07 -3.58
C VAL A 128 21.62 -8.33 -4.73
N TYR A 129 21.05 -7.27 -5.28
CA TYR A 129 20.23 -7.36 -6.49
C TYR A 129 21.09 -7.06 -7.71
N GLU A 130 20.85 -7.82 -8.78
CA GLU A 130 21.46 -7.58 -10.08
C GLU A 130 20.46 -6.87 -10.99
N LEU A 131 20.93 -5.85 -11.71
CA LEU A 131 20.16 -5.13 -12.71
C LEU A 131 20.99 -4.93 -13.97
N SER A 132 20.49 -5.42 -15.11
CA SER A 132 21.16 -5.29 -16.40
C SER A 132 21.31 -3.83 -16.82
N ALA A 133 22.23 -3.56 -17.75
CA ALA A 133 22.44 -2.22 -18.29
C ALA A 133 21.14 -1.65 -18.88
N ALA A 134 20.87 -0.37 -18.61
CA ALA A 134 19.65 0.34 -19.01
C ALA A 134 18.31 -0.22 -18.50
N ASP A 135 18.31 -1.28 -17.68
CA ASP A 135 17.12 -1.96 -17.19
C ASP A 135 16.53 -1.30 -15.93
N SER A 136 15.27 -1.61 -15.63
CA SER A 136 14.53 -1.09 -14.47
C SER A 136 13.90 -2.21 -13.66
N ALA A 137 14.04 -2.13 -12.35
CA ALA A 137 13.49 -3.08 -11.40
C ALA A 137 12.56 -2.38 -10.41
N VAL A 138 11.44 -3.05 -10.10
CA VAL A 138 10.51 -2.63 -9.04
C VAL A 138 10.64 -3.57 -7.85
N ARG A 139 10.62 -3.00 -6.64
CA ARG A 139 10.73 -3.73 -5.38
C ARG A 139 9.65 -3.29 -4.42
N ASN A 140 9.15 -4.25 -3.65
CA ASN A 140 8.17 -4.01 -2.60
C ASN A 140 8.88 -4.06 -1.25
N ILE A 141 8.60 -3.07 -0.40
CA ILE A 141 9.17 -2.93 0.94
C ILE A 141 8.00 -2.80 1.89
N ARG A 142 7.91 -3.67 2.89
CA ARG A 142 6.85 -3.59 3.88
C ARG A 142 7.30 -2.70 5.03
N LEU A 143 6.58 -1.60 5.25
CA LEU A 143 6.72 -0.73 6.40
C LEU A 143 5.71 -1.17 7.46
N SER A 144 6.15 -1.53 8.65
CA SER A 144 5.31 -1.88 9.80
C SER A 144 5.64 -0.96 10.96
N MET A 145 4.68 -0.15 11.42
CA MET A 145 4.93 0.81 12.48
C MET A 145 4.65 0.18 13.86
N PRO A 146 5.64 0.08 14.76
CA PRO A 146 5.40 -0.43 16.11
C PRO A 146 4.48 0.51 16.92
N THR A 147 3.75 -0.06 17.88
CA THR A 147 2.84 0.70 18.75
C THR A 147 3.58 1.59 19.77
N SER A 148 4.84 1.28 20.07
CA SER A 148 5.70 2.01 21.00
C SER A 148 6.35 3.27 20.40
N VAL A 149 6.22 3.49 19.09
CA VAL A 149 6.83 4.64 18.42
C VAL A 149 6.06 5.93 18.75
N ASN A 150 6.80 7.04 18.89
CA ASN A 150 6.20 8.34 19.14
C ASN A 150 5.44 8.83 17.90
N ALA A 151 4.32 9.51 18.12
CA ALA A 151 3.62 10.16 17.02
C ALA A 151 4.45 11.35 16.51
N GLY A 152 4.33 11.63 15.21
CA GLY A 152 4.95 12.77 14.54
C GLY A 152 5.78 12.36 13.31
N SER A 153 6.54 13.32 12.79
CA SER A 153 7.22 13.19 11.50
C SER A 153 8.67 12.74 11.65
N TYR A 154 8.98 11.53 11.21
CA TYR A 154 10.33 11.03 11.08
C TYR A 154 10.87 11.38 9.69
N PHE A 155 12.12 11.81 9.62
CA PHE A 155 12.80 12.10 8.36
C PHE A 155 13.83 11.01 8.06
N LEU A 156 13.74 10.39 6.88
CA LEU A 156 14.60 9.30 6.46
C LEU A 156 15.01 9.47 4.99
N THR A 157 16.14 8.88 4.65
CA THR A 157 16.61 8.74 3.27
C THR A 157 16.55 7.29 2.84
N PHE A 158 16.02 7.06 1.65
CA PHE A 158 16.11 5.80 0.93
C PHE A 158 17.37 5.84 0.05
N ASP A 159 18.32 4.97 0.33
CA ASP A 159 19.57 4.86 -0.41
C ASP A 159 19.59 3.59 -1.25
N VAL A 160 20.01 3.73 -2.50
CA VAL A 160 20.48 2.61 -3.32
C VAL A 160 21.99 2.64 -3.29
N VAL A 161 22.60 1.61 -2.70
CA VAL A 161 24.04 1.46 -2.58
C VAL A 161 24.51 0.53 -3.68
N ASP A 162 25.51 0.95 -4.44
CA ASP A 162 26.16 0.12 -5.44
C ASP A 162 27.23 -0.75 -4.76
N ASP A 163 27.11 -2.07 -4.90
CA ASP A 163 27.90 -3.05 -4.16
C ASP A 163 29.26 -3.33 -4.82
N ASP A 164 29.42 -2.94 -6.10
CA ASP A 164 30.65 -3.19 -6.86
C ASP A 164 31.82 -2.29 -6.44
N LEU A 165 31.56 -1.18 -5.74
CA LEU A 165 32.63 -0.33 -5.20
C LEU A 165 32.77 -0.60 -3.70
N ALA A 166 33.96 -1.04 -3.30
CA ALA A 166 34.31 -1.42 -1.92
C ALA A 166 34.40 -0.22 -0.94
N SER A 167 33.56 0.81 -1.11
CA SER A 167 33.51 2.00 -0.26
C SER A 167 32.15 2.11 0.43
N PRO A 168 32.10 2.38 1.74
CA PRO A 168 30.85 2.50 2.50
C PRO A 168 29.95 3.67 2.06
N ASN A 169 30.50 4.60 1.25
CA ASN A 169 29.83 5.76 0.69
C ASN A 169 29.42 5.61 -0.79
N ASN A 170 29.35 4.38 -1.32
CA ASN A 170 28.97 4.18 -2.71
C ASN A 170 27.45 4.26 -2.94
N ILE A 171 26.88 5.44 -2.69
CA ILE A 171 25.47 5.72 -2.95
C ILE A 171 25.31 5.93 -4.45
N TYR A 172 24.58 5.03 -5.09
CA TYR A 172 24.25 5.12 -6.52
C TYR A 172 23.27 6.26 -6.79
N ASP A 173 22.26 6.38 -5.93
CA ASP A 173 21.32 7.47 -5.83
C ASP A 173 20.59 7.39 -4.48
N SER A 174 19.97 8.49 -4.05
CA SER A 174 19.22 8.55 -2.80
C SER A 174 17.99 9.44 -2.91
N LYS A 175 17.00 9.20 -2.05
CA LYS A 175 15.78 9.99 -2.00
C LYS A 175 15.26 10.15 -0.59
N ASP A 176 15.03 11.40 -0.23
CA ASP A 176 14.50 11.80 1.08
C ASP A 176 12.97 11.68 1.14
N PHE A 177 12.47 11.26 2.29
CA PHE A 177 11.04 11.15 2.56
C PHE A 177 10.73 11.26 4.05
N PHE A 178 9.46 11.58 4.33
CA PHE A 178 8.92 11.65 5.69
C PHE A 178 8.02 10.45 5.97
N ILE A 179 8.10 9.93 7.20
CA ILE A 179 7.10 9.03 7.77
C ILE A 179 6.38 9.77 8.87
N VAL A 180 5.11 10.06 8.65
CA VAL A 180 4.25 10.71 9.63
C VAL A 180 3.46 9.65 10.37
N VAL A 181 3.89 9.40 11.61
CA VAL A 181 3.26 8.45 12.52
C VAL A 181 2.09 9.14 13.21
N ARG A 182 0.89 8.61 13.03
CA ARG A 182 -0.33 9.09 13.68
C ARG A 182 -0.63 8.25 14.92
N GLY A 183 -1.06 8.95 15.98
CA GLY A 183 -1.36 8.39 17.30
C GLY A 183 -2.60 7.53 17.32
#